data_AF-A0A380EF80-F1
#
_entry.id   AF-A0A380EF80-F1
#
_cell.length_a   1.000
_cell.length_b   1.000
_cell.length_c   1.000
_cell.angle_alpha   90.00
_cell.angle_beta   90.00
_cell.angle_gamma   90.00
#
_symmetry.space_group_name_H-M   'P 1'
#
loop_
_entity.id
_entity.type
_entity.pdbx_description
1 polymer ?
#
loop_
_entity_poly.entity_id
_entity_poly.type
_entity_poly.pdbx_seq_one_letter_code
_entity_poly.pdbx_strand_id
1 'polypeptide(L)' 'MVNLKRSEKGYGRNPTSRYVILFIDELHTLVGAGGAEGAIDASNILKPALARGELQCIGATTLDEYRKILEKTRL' A
#
# COMPACT_ATOMS: atom_id res chain seq x y z
N MET A 1 28.16 -15.22 9.29
CA MET A 1 27.90 -13.77 9.18
C MET A 1 27.87 -13.41 7.70
N VAL A 2 26.69 -13.33 7.09
CA VAL A 2 26.57 -13.10 5.64
C VAL A 2 26.80 -11.61 5.40
N ASN A 3 27.95 -11.26 4.84
CA ASN A 3 28.28 -9.87 4.51
C ASN A 3 27.52 -9.46 3.25
N LEU A 4 26.38 -8.79 3.44
CA LEU A 4 25.64 -8.16 2.36
C LEU A 4 26.36 -6.83 2.02
N LYS A 5 27.04 -6.78 0.86
CA LYS A 5 27.53 -5.51 0.32
C LYS A 5 26.34 -4.60 0.04
N ARG A 6 26.24 -3.49 0.77
CA ARG A 6 25.30 -2.39 0.47
C ARG A 6 25.65 -1.84 -0.91
N SER A 7 24.80 -2.12 -1.89
CA SER A 7 24.83 -1.50 -3.21
C SER A 7 24.35 -0.06 -3.07
N GLU A 8 25.26 0.89 -3.29
CA GLU A 8 24.99 2.34 -3.33
C GLU A 8 24.26 2.79 -4.60
N LYS A 9 23.41 1.93 -5.18
CA LYS A 9 22.50 2.36 -6.25
C LYS A 9 21.32 3.11 -5.63
N GLY A 10 21.59 4.37 -5.31
CA GLY A 10 20.61 5.36 -4.88
C GLY A 10 19.61 5.64 -5.99
N TYR A 11 18.50 4.90 -5.99
CA TYR A 11 17.32 5.22 -6.77
C TYR A 11 16.70 6.51 -6.19
N GLY A 12 17.18 7.69 -6.61
CA GLY A 12 16.52 8.99 -6.46
C GLY A 12 15.87 9.32 -5.10
N ARG A 13 16.41 8.86 -3.96
CA ARG A 13 15.76 9.03 -2.66
C ARG A 13 16.25 10.29 -1.95
N ASN A 14 15.33 11.19 -1.66
CA ASN A 14 15.53 12.37 -0.84
C ASN A 14 16.07 11.94 0.55
N PRO A 15 17.26 12.39 0.98
CA PRO A 15 17.90 11.97 2.23
C PRO A 15 17.12 12.34 3.50
N THR A 16 16.05 13.14 3.38
CA THR A 16 15.17 13.53 4.49
C THR A 16 13.90 12.68 4.61
N SER A 17 13.63 11.76 3.67
CA SER A 17 12.43 10.91 3.76
C SER A 17 12.60 9.87 4.87
N ARG A 18 12.00 10.12 6.03
CA ARG A 18 11.86 9.09 7.08
C ARG A 18 11.15 7.88 6.49
N TYR A 19 11.70 6.69 6.70
CA TYR A 19 11.07 5.43 6.31
C TYR A 19 9.81 5.21 7.17
N VAL A 20 8.67 5.72 6.72
CA VAL A 20 7.38 5.54 7.37
C VAL A 20 6.66 4.38 6.69
N ILE A 21 6.27 3.39 7.49
CA ILE A 21 5.39 2.30 7.06
C ILE A 21 3.99 2.61 7.60
N LEU A 22 3.02 2.76 6.70
CA LEU A 22 1.62 2.94 7.05
C LEU A 22 0.97 1.57 7.32
N PHE A 23 0.48 1.34 8.53
CA PHE A 23 -0.31 0.16 8.84
C PHE A 23 -1.79 0.48 8.72
N ILE A 24 -2.53 -0.37 7.99
CA ILE A 24 -3.98 -0.25 7.82
C ILE A 24 -4.61 -1.55 8.28
N ASP A 25 -5.31 -1.49 9.40
CA ASP A 25 -6.21 -2.57 9.77
C ASP A 25 -7.47 -2.49 8.90
N GLU A 26 -8.05 -3.64 8.57
CA GLU A 26 -9.20 -3.75 7.67
C GLU A 26 -9.00 -3.05 6.31
N LEU A 27 -7.91 -3.36 5.59
CA LEU A 27 -7.54 -2.78 4.29
C LEU A 27 -8.70 -2.77 3.28
N HIS A 28 -9.58 -3.79 3.33
CA HIS A 28 -10.75 -3.89 2.47
C HIS A 28 -11.71 -2.70 2.61
N THR A 29 -11.70 -1.98 3.73
CA THR A 29 -12.47 -0.74 3.90
C THR A 29 -12.02 0.31 2.88
N LEU A 30 -10.71 0.44 2.64
CA LEU A 30 -10.11 1.38 1.70
C LEU A 30 -10.16 0.93 0.23
N VAL A 31 -10.25 -0.36 -0.07
CA VAL A 31 -10.14 -0.86 -1.46
C VAL A 31 -11.42 -1.52 -2.01
N GLY A 32 -12.29 -2.05 -1.15
CA GLY A 32 -13.36 -2.97 -1.54
C GLY A 32 -14.75 -2.67 -0.98
N ALA A 33 -14.86 -2.02 0.18
CA ALA A 33 -16.14 -1.69 0.78
C ALA A 33 -16.73 -0.42 0.14
N GLY A 34 -17.50 -0.60 -0.93
CA GLY A 34 -18.27 0.48 -1.56
C GLY A 34 -19.42 1.01 -0.70
N GLY A 35 -19.17 1.39 0.55
CA GLY A 35 -20.22 1.79 1.51
C GLY A 35 -19.87 2.94 2.45
N ALA A 36 -18.59 3.31 2.61
CA ALA A 36 -18.20 4.50 3.34
C ALA A 36 -17.72 5.56 2.34
N GLU A 37 -18.46 6.66 2.18
CA GLU A 37 -18.16 7.74 1.22
C GLU A 37 -16.69 8.18 1.27
N GLY A 38 -16.08 8.23 2.46
CA GLY A 38 -14.68 8.65 2.63
C GLY A 38 -13.60 7.62 2.21
N ALA A 39 -13.94 6.34 2.09
CA ALA A 39 -12.94 5.31 1.78
C ALA A 39 -12.57 5.25 0.29
N ILE A 40 -13.53 5.58 -0.57
CA ILE A 40 -13.33 5.67 -2.03
C ILE A 40 -12.32 6.79 -2.36
N ASP A 41 -12.46 7.94 -1.71
CA ASP A 41 -11.58 9.09 -1.89
C ASP A 41 -10.15 8.81 -1.42
N ALA A 42 -10.01 8.16 -0.26
CA ALA A 42 -8.70 7.75 0.26
C ALA A 42 -7.99 6.76 -0.69
N SER A 43 -8.71 5.77 -1.23
CA SER A 43 -8.16 4.79 -2.18
C SER A 43 -7.52 5.43 -3.41
N ASN A 44 -8.21 6.42 -3.99
CA ASN A 44 -7.78 7.08 -5.22
C ASN A 44 -6.58 7.99 -4.99
N ILE A 45 -6.42 8.54 -3.78
CA ILE A 45 -5.25 9.33 -3.39
C ILE A 45 -4.05 8.43 -3.09
N LEU A 46 -4.26 7.28 -2.45
CA LEU A 46 -3.19 6.38 -2.02
C LEU A 46 -2.60 5.56 -3.19
N LYS A 47 -3.42 5.13 -4.15
CA LYS A 47 -2.98 4.31 -5.30
C LYS A 47 -1.77 4.90 -6.06
N PRO A 48 -1.77 6.20 -6.47
CA PRO A 48 -0.62 6.78 -7.16
C PRO A 48 0.65 6.85 -6.31
N ALA A 49 0.54 7.19 -5.02
CA ALA A 49 1.70 7.26 -4.11
C ALA A 49 2.32 5.88 -3.84
N LEU A 50 1.48 4.84 -3.72
CA LEU A 50 1.90 3.45 -3.62
C LEU A 50 2.55 2.96 -4.92
N ALA A 51 1.99 3.29 -6.09
CA ALA A 51 2.54 2.90 -7.39
C ALA A 51 3.91 3.55 -7.68
N ARG A 52 4.13 4.79 -7.23
CA ARG A 52 5.43 5.48 -7.35
C ARG A 52 6.45 5.06 -6.29
N GLY A 53 6.04 4.31 -5.27
CA GLY A 53 6.91 3.89 -4.16
C GLY A 53 7.28 5.02 -3.19
N GLU A 54 6.51 6.11 -3.19
CA GLU A 54 6.64 7.25 -2.26
C GLU A 54 6.09 6.90 -0.87
N LEU A 55 5.14 5.97 -0.81
CA LEU A 55 4.52 5.45 0.39
C LEU A 55 4.72 3.93 0.48
N GLN A 56 4.99 3.42 1.68
CA GLN A 56 4.98 1.99 1.97
C GLN A 56 3.85 1.71 2.95
N CYS A 57 3.05 0.67 2.70
CA CYS A 57 2.00 0.26 3.62
C CYS A 57 1.94 -1.26 3.82
N ILE A 58 1.44 -1.66 4.98
CA ILE A 58 1.06 -3.03 5.31
C ILE A 58 -0.43 -3.01 5.64
N GLY A 59 -1.22 -3.81 4.94
CA GLY A 59 -2.65 -3.94 5.18
C GLY A 59 -3.00 -5.29 5.81
N ALA A 60 -3.90 -5.29 6.78
CA ALA A 60 -4.54 -6.49 7.32
C ALA A 60 -5.99 -6.57 6.82
N THR A 61 -6.47 -7.77 6.48
CA THR A 61 -7.85 -8.01 6.04
C THR A 61 -8.18 -9.49 6.19
N THR A 62 -9.46 -9.86 6.17
CA THR A 62 -9.84 -11.27 6.10
C THR A 62 -9.64 -11.84 4.69
N LEU A 63 -9.49 -13.17 4.60
CA LEU A 63 -9.31 -13.87 3.32
C LEU A 63 -10.53 -13.71 2.39
N ASP A 64 -11.73 -13.65 2.96
CA ASP A 64 -12.96 -13.54 2.19
C ASP A 64 -13.12 -12.16 1.55
N GLU A 65 -12.73 -11.09 2.25
CA GLU A 65 -12.70 -9.74 1.68
C GLU A 65 -11.62 -9.61 0.61
N TYR A 66 -10.44 -10.18 0.83
CA TYR A 66 -9.37 -10.20 -0.16
C TYR A 66 -9.82 -10.86 -1.47
N ARG A 67 -10.51 -12.01 -1.39
CA ARG A 67 -11.07 -12.70 -2.57
C ARG A 67 -12.06 -11.82 -3.34
N LYS A 68 -12.99 -11.16 -2.64
CA LYS A 68 -13.96 -10.23 -3.26
C LYS A 68 -13.29 -9.10 -4.03
N ILE A 69 -12.19 -8.54 -3.51
CA ILE A 69 -11.43 -7.48 -4.18
C ILE A 69 -10.76 -8.00 -5.47
N LEU A 70 -10.18 -9.20 -5.42
CA LEU A 70 -9.55 -9.81 -6.60
C LEU A 70 -10.56 -10.14 -7.69
N GLU A 71 -11.72 -10.70 -7.33
CA GLU A 71 -12.81 -11.00 -8.26
C GLU A 71 -13.28 -9.73 -9.00
N LYS A 72 -13.40 -8.62 -8.28
CA LYS A 72 -13.80 -7.31 -8.86
C LYS A 72 -12.74 -6.69 -9.76
N THR A 73 -11.46 -6.98 -9.53
CA THR A 73 -10.33 -6.41 -10.30
C THR A 73 -10.02 -7.21 -11.58
N ARG A 74 -10.47 -8.46 -11.67
CA ARG A 74 -10.14 -9.38 -12.77
C ARG A 74 -11.17 -9.40 -13.91
N LEU A 75 -12.16 -8.50 -13.89
CA LEU A 75 -13.18 -8.29 -14.92
C LEU A 75 -13.08 -6.86 -15.47
#